data_AF-A0AAW7D626-F1
#
_entry.id   AF-A0AAW7D626-F1
#
_cell.length_a   1.000
_cell.length_b   1.000
_cell.length_c   1.000
_cell.angle_alpha   90.00
_cell.angle_beta   90.00
_cell.angle_gamma   90.00
#
_symmetry.space_group_name_H-M   'P 1'
#
loop_
_entity.id
_entity.type
_entity.pdbx_description
1 polymer ?
#
loop_
_entity_poly.entity_id
_entity_poly.type
_entity_poly.pdbx_seq_one_letter_code
_entity_poly.pdbx_strand_id
1 'polypeptide(L)' 'MKNKEKYYRAIIENDDQLNEIDLGTSVGLNEDETTKIIAQLLSEYKIEYVDNRVCKYSPMKKVKKKNNSK' A
#
# COMPACT_ATOMS: atom_id res chain seq x y z
N MET A 1 -2.36 -15.57 4.76
CA MET A 1 -2.99 -14.85 3.63
C MET A 1 -1.90 -14.24 2.75
N LYS A 2 -1.59 -14.84 1.59
CA LYS A 2 -0.50 -14.37 0.71
C LYS A 2 -0.83 -13.05 -0.02
N ASN A 3 -2.11 -12.79 -0.24
CA ASN A 3 -2.60 -11.65 -1.00
C ASN A 3 -2.35 -10.32 -0.28
N LYS A 4 -2.55 -10.27 1.04
CA LYS A 4 -2.29 -9.06 1.83
C LYS A 4 -0.82 -8.63 1.79
N GLU A 5 0.09 -9.60 1.79
CA GLU A 5 1.53 -9.37 1.81
C GLU A 5 2.05 -8.96 0.44
N LYS A 6 1.50 -9.56 -0.63
CA LYS A 6 1.72 -9.10 -2.02
C LYS A 6 1.29 -7.66 -2.20
N TYR A 7 0.07 -7.33 -1.78
CA TYR A 7 -0.45 -5.98 -1.88
C TYR A 7 0.40 -4.99 -1.08
N TYR A 8 0.75 -5.35 0.17
CA TYR A 8 1.62 -4.52 1.01
C TYR A 8 2.99 -4.23 0.36
N ARG A 9 3.63 -5.24 -0.24
CA ARG A 9 4.86 -5.05 -1.02
C ARG A 9 4.64 -4.14 -2.23
N ALA A 10 3.52 -4.32 -2.92
CA ALA A 10 3.18 -3.48 -4.05
C ALA A 10 3.07 -2.01 -3.64
N ILE A 11 2.45 -1.67 -2.49
CA ILE A 11 2.38 -0.26 -2.04
C ILE A 11 3.80 0.30 -1.78
N ILE A 12 4.72 -0.53 -1.27
CA ILE A 12 6.13 -0.15 -1.05
C ILE A 12 6.89 0.08 -2.37
N GLU A 13 6.66 -0.77 -3.38
CA GLU A 13 7.35 -0.70 -4.67
C GLU A 13 6.74 0.31 -5.64
N ASN A 14 5.45 0.60 -5.50
CA ASN A 14 4.70 1.49 -6.38
C ASN A 14 5.16 2.94 -6.30
N ASP A 15 5.73 3.37 -5.16
CA ASP A 15 6.24 4.74 -4.94
C ASP A 15 5.26 5.82 -5.45
N ASP A 16 3.97 5.62 -5.17
CA ASP A 16 2.89 6.53 -5.56
C ASP A 16 2.56 6.66 -7.05
N GLN A 17 2.96 5.69 -7.87
CA GLN A 17 2.65 5.72 -9.31
C GLN A 17 1.21 5.33 -9.63
N LEU A 18 0.69 4.31 -8.95
CA LEU A 18 -0.67 3.77 -9.15
C LEU A 18 -1.55 4.06 -7.93
N ASN A 19 -2.86 4.22 -8.15
CA ASN A 19 -3.83 4.31 -7.06
C ASN A 19 -4.01 2.94 -6.38
N GLU A 20 -4.69 2.93 -5.23
CA GLU A 20 -4.88 1.68 -4.47
C GLU A 20 -5.55 0.55 -5.28
N ILE A 21 -6.48 0.87 -6.17
CA ILE A 21 -7.25 -0.08 -6.98
C ILE A 21 -6.41 -0.66 -8.12
N ASP A 22 -5.71 0.19 -8.85
CA ASP A 22 -4.89 -0.17 -10.00
C ASP A 22 -3.67 -0.97 -9.53
N LEU A 23 -3.10 -0.59 -8.37
CA LEU A 23 -2.10 -1.38 -7.68
C LEU A 23 -2.60 -2.79 -7.37
N GLY A 24 -3.84 -2.90 -6.89
CA GLY A 24 -4.50 -4.17 -6.60
C GLY A 24 -4.62 -5.02 -7.85
N THR A 25 -5.09 -4.42 -8.94
CA THR A 25 -5.23 -5.06 -10.25
C THR A 25 -3.87 -5.53 -10.78
N SER A 26 -2.81 -4.73 -10.63
CA SER A 26 -1.44 -5.03 -11.04
C SER A 26 -0.87 -6.28 -10.34
N VAL A 27 -1.26 -6.53 -9.07
CA VAL A 27 -0.88 -7.75 -8.35
C VAL A 27 -1.86 -8.91 -8.52
N GLY A 28 -2.88 -8.76 -9.36
CA GLY A 28 -3.90 -9.78 -9.63
C GLY A 28 -4.99 -9.87 -8.55
N LEU A 29 -5.31 -8.74 -7.90
CA LEU A 29 -6.44 -8.60 -6.98
C LEU A 29 -7.55 -7.79 -7.64
N ASN A 30 -8.79 -8.14 -7.33
CA ASN A 30 -9.94 -7.34 -7.73
C ASN A 30 -10.12 -6.13 -6.81
N GLU A 31 -10.91 -5.15 -7.23
CA GLU A 31 -11.29 -3.98 -6.43
C GLU A 31 -11.84 -4.35 -5.05
N ASP A 32 -12.74 -5.33 -4.98
CA ASP A 32 -13.37 -5.76 -3.72
C ASP A 32 -12.36 -6.40 -2.76
N GLU A 33 -11.50 -7.27 -3.29
CA GLU A 33 -10.42 -7.91 -2.52
C GLU A 33 -9.38 -6.89 -2.06
N THR A 34 -9.03 -5.95 -2.93
CA THR A 34 -8.10 -4.86 -2.65
C THR A 34 -8.62 -3.99 -1.51
N THR A 35 -9.89 -3.59 -1.57
CA THR A 35 -10.53 -2.79 -0.51
C THR A 35 -10.58 -3.56 0.83
N LYS A 36 -10.89 -4.85 0.80
CA LYS A 36 -10.83 -5.72 2.01
C LYS A 36 -9.43 -5.83 2.58
N ILE A 37 -8.40 -5.91 1.73
CA ILE A 37 -7.01 -5.99 2.15
C ILE A 37 -6.58 -4.65 2.75
N ILE A 38 -6.92 -3.52 2.13
CA ILE A 38 -6.66 -2.18 2.67
C ILE A 38 -7.32 -2.05 4.04
N ALA A 39 -8.61 -2.37 4.18
CA ALA A 39 -9.33 -2.30 5.44
C ALA A 39 -8.65 -3.16 6.54
N GLN A 40 -8.21 -4.38 6.20
CA GLN A 40 -7.46 -5.23 7.13
C GLN A 40 -6.10 -4.63 7.50
N LEU A 41 -5.33 -4.15 6.52
CA LEU A 41 -4.02 -3.54 6.76
C LEU A 41 -4.13 -2.25 7.58
N LEU A 42 -5.19 -1.48 7.38
CA LEU A 42 -5.49 -0.25 8.11
C LEU A 42 -5.92 -0.57 9.54
N SER A 43 -6.75 -1.61 9.73
CA SER A 43 -7.09 -2.14 11.05
C SER A 43 -5.89 -2.77 11.78
N GLU A 44 -4.94 -3.36 11.05
CA GLU A 44 -3.68 -3.89 11.57
C GLU A 44 -2.62 -2.79 11.80
N TYR A 45 -2.93 -1.50 11.52
CA TYR A 45 -1.97 -0.39 11.58
C TYR A 45 -0.69 -0.67 10.77
N LYS A 46 -0.83 -1.33 9.61
CA LYS A 46 0.27 -1.58 8.68
C LYS A 46 0.38 -0.51 7.61
N ILE A 47 -0.72 0.16 7.28
CA ILE A 47 -0.78 1.26 6.33
C ILE A 47 -1.44 2.47 6.99
N GLU A 48 -1.09 3.66 6.51
CA GLU A 48 -1.65 4.94 6.94
C GLU A 48 -2.24 5.67 5.75
N TYR A 49 -3.28 6.47 6.00
CA TYR A 49 -3.87 7.34 4.99
C TYR A 49 -3.00 8.60 4.83
N VAL A 50 -2.61 8.91 3.61
CA VAL A 50 -1.79 10.07 3.26
C VAL A 50 -2.54 10.89 2.21
N ASP A 51 -2.93 12.09 2.59
CA ASP A 51 -3.53 13.05 1.66
C ASP A 51 -2.42 13.69 0.80
N ASN A 52 -2.71 14.08 -0.45
CA ASN A 52 -1.77 14.63 -1.45
C ASN A 52 -0.92 13.61 -2.25
N ARG A 53 -1.48 12.43 -2.53
CA ARG A 53 -0.82 11.29 -3.18
C ARG A 53 -1.78 10.57 -4.15
N VAL A 54 -1.27 9.89 -5.18
CA VAL A 54 -2.07 9.10 -6.13
C VAL A 54 -2.62 7.86 -5.43
N CYS A 55 -1.79 7.23 -4.60
CA CYS A 55 -2.23 6.20 -3.67
C CYS A 55 -2.49 6.87 -2.33
N LYS A 56 -3.75 6.87 -1.88
CA LYS A 56 -4.11 7.50 -0.60
C LYS A 56 -3.62 6.72 0.60
N TYR A 57 -3.02 5.55 0.38
CA TYR A 57 -2.51 4.67 1.42
C TYR A 57 -1.01 4.47 1.25
N SER A 58 -0.27 4.64 2.35
CA SER A 58 1.16 4.38 2.42
C SER A 58 1.46 3.31 3.45
N PRO A 59 2.46 2.43 3.26
CA PRO A 59 2.94 1.53 4.31
C PRO A 59 3.42 2.35 5.51
N MET A 60 2.89 2.02 6.68
CA MET A 60 3.26 2.65 7.94
C MET A 60 4.73 2.32 8.21
N LYS A 61 5.58 3.35 8.22
CA LYS A 61 7.03 3.19 8.30
C LYS A 61 7.46 2.61 9.66
N LYS A 62 7.55 1.28 9.76
CA LYS A 62 8.44 0.61 10.71
C LYS A 62 9.74 0.15 10.04
N VAL A 63 10.34 0.97 9.19
CA VAL A 63 11.78 0.86 8.91
C VAL A 63 12.36 2.24 8.67
N LYS A 64 13.28 2.64 9.54
CA LYS A 64 14.27 3.68 9.28
C LYS A 64 14.99 3.36 7.97
N LYS A 65 14.53 3.88 6.82
CA LYS A 65 15.45 4.18 5.72
C LYS A 65 16.13 5.49 6.11
N LYS A 66 17.32 5.35 6.72
CA LYS A 66 18.31 6.41 6.86
C LYS A 66 18.45 7.11 5.50
N ASN A 67 18.37 8.44 5.55
CA ASN A 67 19.05 9.47 4.75
C ASN A 67 19.45 9.12 3.30
N ASN A 68 19.00 9.95 2.36
CA ASN A 68 19.87 11.05 1.91
C ASN A 68 19.06 12.10 1.14
N SER A 69 19.01 13.30 1.69
CA SER A 69 19.02 14.52 0.90
C SER A 69 20.26 14.51 0.00
N LYS A 70 20.08 14.75 -1.30
CA LYS A 70 21.01 15.59 -2.06
C LYS A 70 20.31 16.17 -3.27
#